data_AF-A0A4P8Y2H4-F1
#
_entry.id   AF-A0A4P8Y2H4-F1
#
_cell.length_a   1.000
_cell.length_b   1.000
_cell.length_c   1.000
_cell.angle_alpha   90.00
_cell.angle_beta   90.00
_cell.angle_gamma   90.00
#
_symmetry.space_group_name_H-M   'P 1'
#
loop_
_entity.id
_entity.type
_entity.pdbx_description
1 polymer ?
#
loop_
_entity_poly.entity_id
_entity_poly.type
_entity_poly.pdbx_seq_one_letter_code
_entity_poly.pdbx_strand_id
1 'polypeptide(L)'
;MKKIKTITSLLLFITILVSISITSASAVTSYDNFELEYNSTSKSYTVVNYVGNDKNVKIPEMVYGRFVTKIGSYAFANNTNIETVEVPYLVSSFDEYSFSGCTSLKEINIPEFVSNINQFTFFNCKSLKNITMDCKIKTVSESVFRNCSSLESIVLPSTVEKIDVNAFANCTKLSSISIGDNVTSISSDAFNGCASTLKIVANIGSYAEKYAKDNNITFEESPQLIGDVNNDGEINVRDSVYIMRYTVLQSGYEIPENTPIFKRADVNGDGKVNVTDATLIQKYAMHMIDKF
;
A
#
# COMPACT_ATOMS: atom_id res chain seq x y z
N MET A 1 19.73 -4.91 90.68
CA MET A 1 20.85 -5.82 90.30
C MET A 1 20.66 -6.26 88.86
N LYS A 2 21.68 -5.99 88.02
CA LYS A 2 22.16 -6.72 86.82
C LYS A 2 21.12 -7.19 85.77
N LYS A 3 21.29 -7.00 84.46
CA LYS A 3 22.45 -6.54 83.68
C LYS A 3 22.02 -6.18 82.24
N ILE A 4 22.70 -5.16 81.75
CA ILE A 4 22.87 -4.68 80.37
C ILE A 4 23.27 -5.81 79.39
N LYS A 5 22.81 -5.74 78.13
CA LYS A 5 23.68 -5.63 76.93
C LYS A 5 22.88 -5.55 75.61
N THR A 6 23.05 -4.42 74.94
CA THR A 6 22.93 -4.17 73.50
C THR A 6 23.88 -5.07 72.71
N ILE A 7 23.42 -5.69 71.62
CA ILE A 7 24.27 -6.10 70.47
C ILE A 7 23.50 -5.91 69.16
N THR A 8 24.16 -5.18 68.28
CA THR A 8 23.92 -4.82 66.88
C THR A 8 24.13 -5.98 65.89
N SER A 9 23.25 -6.13 64.88
CA SER A 9 23.51 -6.67 63.51
C SER A 9 22.16 -6.58 62.75
N LEU A 10 21.88 -5.76 61.74
CA LEU A 10 22.49 -5.43 60.44
C LEU A 10 22.62 -6.61 59.46
N LEU A 11 21.85 -6.49 58.36
CA LEU A 11 21.79 -7.24 57.07
C LEU A 11 21.33 -8.73 57.17
N LEU A 12 20.44 -9.27 56.32
CA LEU A 12 20.38 -9.22 54.85
C LEU A 12 19.04 -9.82 54.34
N PHE A 13 18.43 -9.22 53.30
CA PHE A 13 17.51 -9.71 52.24
C PHE A 13 16.68 -11.01 52.47
N ILE A 14 15.39 -11.09 52.16
CA ILE A 14 14.82 -11.05 50.81
C ILE A 14 13.35 -10.62 50.90
N THR A 15 13.01 -9.42 50.46
CA THR A 15 11.64 -9.15 49.97
C THR A 15 11.56 -9.79 48.59
N ILE A 16 10.79 -10.85 48.45
CA ILE A 16 10.39 -11.37 47.14
C ILE A 16 9.53 -10.27 46.51
N LEU A 17 10.16 -9.36 45.78
CA LEU A 17 9.51 -8.63 44.70
C LEU A 17 9.20 -9.69 43.65
N VAL A 18 8.00 -10.27 43.74
CA VAL A 18 7.38 -10.82 42.54
C VAL A 18 7.08 -9.58 41.70
N SER A 19 8.02 -9.23 40.82
CA SER A 19 7.75 -8.39 39.68
C SER A 19 6.75 -9.18 38.83
N ILE A 20 5.46 -9.04 39.14
CA ILE A 20 4.42 -9.34 38.18
C ILE A 20 4.63 -8.29 37.11
N SER A 21 5.33 -8.68 36.05
CA SER A 21 5.28 -7.98 34.79
C SER A 21 3.83 -8.02 34.36
N ILE A 22 3.07 -6.99 34.72
CA ILE A 22 1.80 -6.70 34.06
C ILE A 22 2.22 -6.25 32.67
N THR A 23 2.39 -7.20 31.76
CA THR A 23 2.17 -6.92 30.34
C THR A 23 0.76 -6.37 30.30
N SER A 24 0.62 -5.06 30.12
CA SER A 24 -0.69 -4.45 29.93
C SER A 24 -1.25 -5.04 28.65
N ALA A 25 -2.02 -6.11 28.78
CA ALA A 25 -2.89 -6.55 27.71
C ALA A 25 -3.79 -5.35 27.43
N SER A 26 -3.64 -4.75 26.26
CA SER A 26 -4.55 -3.70 25.83
C SER A 26 -5.96 -4.26 25.90
N ALA A 27 -6.89 -3.50 26.49
CA ALA A 27 -8.25 -3.97 26.66
C ALA A 27 -8.91 -4.13 25.28
N VAL A 28 -9.23 -5.38 24.93
CA VAL A 28 -10.05 -5.71 23.76
C VAL A 28 -11.52 -5.42 24.12
N THR A 29 -12.22 -4.70 23.25
CA THR A 29 -13.63 -4.34 23.39
C THR A 29 -14.40 -4.76 22.14
N SER A 30 -15.60 -5.30 22.32
CA SER A 30 -16.48 -5.64 21.20
C SER A 30 -17.29 -4.42 20.74
N TYR A 31 -17.49 -4.32 19.43
CA TYR A 31 -18.40 -3.38 18.77
C TYR A 31 -19.01 -4.09 17.56
N ASP A 32 -20.32 -4.34 17.60
CA ASP A 32 -21.01 -5.22 16.65
C ASP A 32 -20.29 -6.58 16.50
N ASN A 33 -19.88 -6.91 15.27
CA ASN A 33 -19.17 -8.13 14.92
C ASN A 33 -17.63 -7.99 15.00
N PHE A 34 -17.12 -6.90 15.55
CA PHE A 34 -15.69 -6.61 15.64
C PHE A 34 -15.18 -6.68 17.08
N GLU A 35 -14.00 -7.27 17.26
CA GLU A 35 -13.20 -7.11 18.47
C GLU A 35 -12.09 -6.09 18.19
N LEU A 36 -11.98 -5.09 19.06
CA LEU A 36 -11.16 -3.91 18.85
C LEU A 36 -10.21 -3.70 20.01
N GLU A 37 -8.96 -3.38 19.71
CA GLU A 37 -7.93 -3.05 20.70
C GLU A 37 -7.68 -1.54 20.70
N TYR A 38 -7.80 -0.88 21.86
CA TYR A 38 -7.51 0.54 22.00
C TYR A 38 -6.00 0.79 22.18
N ASN A 39 -5.42 1.61 21.31
CA ASN A 39 -4.05 2.09 21.45
C ASN A 39 -4.04 3.46 22.17
N SER A 40 -3.50 3.49 23.39
CA SER A 40 -3.46 4.69 24.23
C SER A 40 -2.53 5.78 23.71
N THR A 41 -1.50 5.43 22.94
CA THR A 41 -0.53 6.35 22.35
C THR A 41 -1.11 7.09 21.15
N SER A 42 -1.67 6.34 20.19
CA SER A 42 -2.30 6.94 18.99
C SER A 42 -3.73 7.44 19.26
N LYS A 43 -4.35 7.04 20.37
CA LYS A 43 -5.76 7.29 20.70
C LYS A 43 -6.69 6.81 19.58
N SER A 44 -6.45 5.60 19.11
CA SER A 44 -7.21 4.97 18.02
C SER A 44 -7.46 3.49 18.29
N TYR A 45 -8.31 2.86 17.47
CA TYR A 45 -8.63 1.45 17.54
C TYR A 45 -7.96 0.64 16.43
N THR A 46 -7.58 -0.58 16.77
CA THR A 46 -7.16 -1.64 15.86
C THR A 46 -8.25 -2.71 15.81
N VAL A 47 -8.66 -3.16 14.62
CA VAL A 47 -9.48 -4.38 14.48
C VAL A 47 -8.60 -5.58 14.73
N VAL A 48 -8.85 -6.34 15.79
CA VAL A 48 -8.05 -7.53 16.12
C VAL A 48 -8.76 -8.83 15.77
N ASN A 49 -10.08 -8.80 15.60
CA ASN A 49 -10.86 -9.95 15.16
C ASN A 49 -12.20 -9.51 14.56
N TYR A 50 -12.73 -10.28 13.63
CA TYR A 50 -14.09 -10.17 13.12
C TYR A 50 -14.80 -11.50 13.30
N VAL A 51 -15.84 -11.49 14.13
CA VAL A 51 -16.61 -12.69 14.53
C VAL A 51 -17.93 -12.83 13.78
N GLY A 52 -18.19 -11.93 12.83
CA GLY A 52 -19.42 -11.93 12.04
C GLY A 52 -19.42 -12.93 10.89
N ASN A 53 -20.59 -13.06 10.24
CA ASN A 53 -20.82 -13.94 9.10
C ASN A 53 -21.31 -13.17 7.87
N ASP A 54 -21.13 -11.85 7.83
CA ASP A 54 -21.58 -11.03 6.73
C ASP A 54 -20.72 -11.28 5.49
N LYS A 55 -21.36 -11.25 4.32
CA LYS A 55 -20.66 -11.30 3.03
C LYS A 55 -20.04 -9.96 2.67
N ASN A 56 -20.68 -8.85 3.06
CA ASN A 56 -20.22 -7.51 2.81
C ASN A 56 -19.96 -6.84 4.15
N VAL A 57 -18.69 -6.64 4.48
CA VAL A 57 -18.29 -6.13 5.79
C VAL A 57 -17.95 -4.66 5.66
N LYS A 58 -18.58 -3.83 6.49
CA LYS A 58 -18.22 -2.42 6.66
C LYS A 58 -17.51 -2.26 7.99
N ILE A 59 -16.20 -2.01 7.95
CA ILE A 59 -15.45 -1.73 9.17
C ILE A 59 -15.87 -0.32 9.65
N PRO A 60 -16.15 -0.12 10.95
CA PRO A 60 -16.57 1.19 11.44
C PRO A 60 -15.44 2.21 11.34
N GLU A 61 -15.72 3.39 10.79
CA GLU A 61 -14.77 4.51 10.75
C GLU A 61 -14.38 4.97 12.16
N MET A 62 -15.36 4.99 13.08
CA MET A 62 -15.19 5.48 14.44
C MET A 62 -15.96 4.61 15.43
N VAL A 63 -15.32 4.33 16.57
CA VAL A 63 -15.90 3.58 17.69
C VAL A 63 -15.62 4.37 18.97
N TYR A 64 -16.66 4.60 19.79
CA TYR A 64 -16.58 5.38 21.03
C TYR A 64 -15.83 6.73 20.91
N GLY A 65 -16.02 7.43 19.78
CA GLY A 65 -15.38 8.73 19.53
C GLY A 65 -13.91 8.67 19.11
N ARG A 66 -13.39 7.49 18.74
CA ARG A 66 -12.02 7.27 18.26
C ARG A 66 -12.01 6.53 16.93
N PHE A 67 -11.12 6.92 16.03
CA PHE A 67 -11.02 6.31 14.70
C PHE A 67 -10.46 4.88 14.76
N VAL A 68 -10.90 4.05 13.82
CA VAL A 68 -10.23 2.78 13.50
C VAL A 68 -9.12 3.08 12.51
N THR A 69 -7.87 2.80 12.89
CA THR A 69 -6.70 3.20 12.10
C THR A 69 -5.83 2.03 11.66
N LYS A 70 -6.16 0.80 12.06
CA LYS A 70 -5.34 -0.38 11.82
C LYS A 70 -6.16 -1.65 11.72
N ILE A 71 -5.79 -2.53 10.79
CA ILE A 71 -6.27 -3.92 10.75
C ILE A 71 -5.16 -4.80 11.33
N GLY A 72 -5.43 -5.41 12.47
CA GLY A 72 -4.48 -6.21 13.25
C GLY A 72 -4.24 -7.59 12.65
N SER A 73 -3.21 -8.26 13.17
CA SER A 73 -2.82 -9.58 12.68
C SER A 73 -3.98 -10.55 12.81
N TYR A 74 -4.20 -11.34 11.76
CA TYR A 74 -5.27 -12.35 11.71
C TYR A 74 -6.71 -11.83 11.87
N ALA A 75 -6.96 -10.51 11.84
CA ALA A 75 -8.27 -9.94 12.15
C ALA A 75 -9.44 -10.53 11.34
N PHE A 76 -9.21 -10.93 10.09
CA PHE A 76 -10.18 -11.59 9.23
C PHE A 76 -9.69 -12.97 8.74
N ALA A 77 -8.60 -13.51 9.31
CA ALA A 77 -7.98 -14.72 8.79
C ALA A 77 -8.94 -15.91 8.75
N ASN A 78 -8.88 -16.67 7.64
CA ASN A 78 -9.71 -17.83 7.33
C ASN A 78 -11.21 -17.54 7.27
N ASN A 79 -11.63 -16.27 7.14
CA ASN A 79 -13.04 -15.97 6.91
C ASN A 79 -13.43 -16.31 5.46
N THR A 80 -14.07 -17.46 5.28
CA THR A 80 -14.49 -17.96 3.98
C THR A 80 -15.86 -17.43 3.53
N ASN A 81 -16.49 -16.52 4.28
CA ASN A 81 -17.81 -15.95 3.97
C ASN A 81 -17.73 -14.55 3.36
N ILE A 82 -16.74 -13.75 3.76
CA ILE A 82 -16.59 -12.37 3.29
C ILE A 82 -16.29 -12.36 1.79
N GLU A 83 -17.08 -11.59 1.05
CA GLU A 83 -16.95 -11.33 -0.39
C GLU A 83 -16.42 -9.90 -0.66
N THR A 84 -16.78 -8.92 0.17
CA THR A 84 -16.29 -7.53 0.08
C THR A 84 -16.04 -6.92 1.45
N VAL A 85 -15.08 -5.98 1.51
CA VAL A 85 -14.75 -5.23 2.72
C VAL A 85 -14.61 -3.74 2.39
N GLU A 86 -15.41 -2.91 3.05
CA GLU A 86 -15.27 -1.45 3.03
C GLU A 86 -14.30 -1.04 4.15
N VAL A 87 -13.11 -0.59 3.77
CA VAL A 87 -12.04 -0.15 4.67
C VAL A 87 -12.17 1.36 4.92
N PRO A 88 -12.24 1.81 6.20
CA PRO A 88 -12.30 3.21 6.57
C PRO A 88 -11.12 4.02 6.03
N TYR A 89 -11.38 5.29 5.73
CA TYR A 89 -10.41 6.15 5.06
C TYR A 89 -9.13 6.35 5.89
N LEU A 90 -9.25 6.42 7.22
CA LEU A 90 -8.11 6.64 8.13
C LEU A 90 -7.36 5.35 8.55
N VAL A 91 -7.69 4.19 7.96
CA VAL A 91 -6.86 2.99 8.14
C VAL A 91 -5.48 3.24 7.52
N SER A 92 -4.46 3.08 8.35
CA SER A 92 -3.06 3.41 8.02
C SER A 92 -2.19 2.18 7.75
N SER A 93 -2.61 0.99 8.21
CA SER A 93 -1.84 -0.24 8.06
C SER A 93 -2.67 -1.51 8.19
N PHE A 94 -2.18 -2.56 7.51
CA PHE A 94 -2.64 -3.94 7.61
C PHE A 94 -1.51 -4.81 8.15
N ASP A 95 -1.75 -5.48 9.26
CA ASP A 95 -0.80 -6.39 9.88
C ASP A 95 -0.79 -7.77 9.21
N GLU A 96 0.21 -8.57 9.58
CA GLU A 96 0.47 -9.88 9.00
C GLU A 96 -0.75 -10.79 9.05
N TYR A 97 -1.00 -11.49 7.96
CA TYR A 97 -2.11 -12.44 7.83
C TYR A 97 -3.52 -11.84 8.04
N SER A 98 -3.70 -10.52 8.07
CA SER A 98 -4.98 -9.89 8.42
C SER A 98 -6.17 -10.37 7.57
N PHE A 99 -5.98 -10.72 6.29
CA PHE A 99 -6.98 -11.34 5.41
C PHE A 99 -6.56 -12.73 4.89
N SER A 100 -5.56 -13.36 5.50
CA SER A 100 -5.04 -14.65 5.03
C SER A 100 -6.12 -15.72 5.04
N GLY A 101 -6.36 -16.39 3.93
CA GLY A 101 -7.34 -17.47 3.81
C GLY A 101 -8.78 -16.98 3.64
N CYS A 102 -9.01 -15.69 3.34
CA CYS A 102 -10.32 -15.19 2.94
C CYS A 102 -10.67 -15.65 1.51
N THR A 103 -10.95 -16.94 1.35
CA THR A 103 -11.07 -17.58 0.03
C THR A 103 -12.24 -17.07 -0.81
N SER A 104 -13.24 -16.43 -0.20
CA SER A 104 -14.40 -15.84 -0.88
C SER A 104 -14.27 -14.35 -1.15
N LEU A 105 -13.23 -13.67 -0.62
CA LEU A 105 -13.03 -12.23 -0.82
C LEU A 105 -12.81 -11.98 -2.31
N LYS A 106 -13.67 -11.18 -2.93
CA LYS A 106 -13.65 -10.87 -4.37
C LYS A 106 -13.06 -9.50 -4.67
N GLU A 107 -13.34 -8.55 -3.79
CA GLU A 107 -13.01 -7.15 -3.96
C GLU A 107 -12.63 -6.48 -2.64
N ILE A 108 -11.58 -5.66 -2.68
CA ILE A 108 -11.21 -4.76 -1.60
C ILE A 108 -10.55 -3.50 -2.16
N ASN A 109 -10.92 -2.34 -1.62
CA ASN A 109 -10.29 -1.06 -1.92
C ASN A 109 -9.38 -0.67 -0.77
N ILE A 110 -8.11 -0.42 -1.06
CA ILE A 110 -7.10 -0.02 -0.08
C ILE A 110 -6.95 1.51 -0.11
N PRO A 111 -7.33 2.23 0.96
CA PRO A 111 -7.41 3.69 0.94
C PRO A 111 -6.04 4.38 1.00
N GLU A 112 -6.05 5.68 0.69
CA GLU A 112 -4.87 6.53 0.49
C GLU A 112 -3.90 6.60 1.69
N PHE A 113 -4.45 6.56 2.91
CA PHE A 113 -3.64 6.68 4.14
C PHE A 113 -2.88 5.42 4.51
N VAL A 114 -3.12 4.31 3.81
CA VAL A 114 -2.41 3.07 4.06
C VAL A 114 -0.96 3.22 3.63
N SER A 115 -0.05 3.04 4.58
CA SER A 115 1.40 3.16 4.36
C SER A 115 2.11 1.81 4.47
N ASN A 116 1.44 0.79 5.02
CA ASN A 116 1.99 -0.53 5.24
C ASN A 116 0.93 -1.63 4.99
N ILE A 117 1.27 -2.62 4.18
CA ILE A 117 0.51 -3.87 4.03
C ILE A 117 1.51 -4.99 4.25
N ASN A 118 1.45 -5.64 5.41
CA ASN A 118 2.48 -6.57 5.82
C ASN A 118 2.38 -7.92 5.10
N GLN A 119 3.44 -8.72 5.27
CA GLN A 119 3.57 -10.06 4.70
C GLN A 119 2.33 -10.94 4.94
N PHE A 120 2.01 -11.76 3.94
CA PHE A 120 0.87 -12.69 3.94
C PHE A 120 -0.52 -12.08 4.12
N THR A 121 -0.69 -10.75 4.04
CA THR A 121 -1.99 -10.09 4.29
C THR A 121 -3.14 -10.70 3.48
N PHE A 122 -2.98 -10.90 2.17
CA PHE A 122 -3.99 -11.52 1.30
C PHE A 122 -3.59 -12.94 0.84
N PHE A 123 -2.74 -13.62 1.61
CA PHE A 123 -2.33 -14.99 1.31
C PHE A 123 -3.56 -15.90 1.16
N ASN A 124 -3.64 -16.70 0.10
CA ASN A 124 -4.78 -17.59 -0.18
C ASN A 124 -6.15 -16.90 -0.35
N CYS A 125 -6.23 -15.61 -0.67
CA CYS A 125 -7.47 -14.96 -1.11
C CYS A 125 -7.84 -15.37 -2.55
N LYS A 126 -8.23 -16.64 -2.73
CA LYS A 126 -8.36 -17.30 -4.04
C LYS A 126 -9.38 -16.65 -4.97
N SER A 127 -10.40 -16.00 -4.43
CA SER A 127 -11.44 -15.29 -5.21
C SER A 127 -11.12 -13.83 -5.46
N LEU A 128 -10.04 -13.28 -4.89
CA LEU A 128 -9.72 -11.86 -5.01
C LEU A 128 -9.40 -11.56 -6.47
N LYS A 129 -10.30 -10.83 -7.10
CA LYS A 129 -10.23 -10.47 -8.53
C LYS A 129 -9.94 -8.99 -8.70
N ASN A 130 -10.60 -8.16 -7.91
CA ASN A 130 -10.49 -6.71 -7.97
C ASN A 130 -9.78 -6.21 -6.70
N ILE A 131 -8.67 -5.49 -6.87
CA ILE A 131 -8.06 -4.75 -5.78
C ILE A 131 -7.61 -3.39 -6.31
N THR A 132 -8.07 -2.33 -5.65
CA THR A 132 -7.62 -0.96 -5.91
C THR A 132 -6.65 -0.56 -4.81
N MET A 133 -5.52 0.01 -5.19
CA MET A 133 -4.45 0.40 -4.26
C MET A 133 -4.15 1.90 -4.39
N ASP A 134 -4.99 2.74 -3.77
CA ASP A 134 -4.75 4.19 -3.72
C ASP A 134 -3.71 4.57 -2.65
N CYS A 135 -3.11 3.55 -2.02
CA CYS A 135 -2.23 3.65 -0.87
C CYS A 135 -0.81 4.09 -1.21
N LYS A 136 -0.01 4.41 -0.20
CA LYS A 136 1.36 4.95 -0.34
C LYS A 136 2.42 3.98 0.19
N ILE A 137 2.23 2.68 -0.06
CA ILE A 137 3.17 1.64 0.39
C ILE A 137 4.51 1.76 -0.34
N LYS A 138 5.59 1.41 0.36
CA LYS A 138 6.95 1.35 -0.21
C LYS A 138 7.34 -0.04 -0.68
N THR A 139 6.74 -1.08 -0.12
CA THR A 139 7.08 -2.46 -0.42
C THR A 139 5.82 -3.28 -0.63
N VAL A 140 5.78 -4.04 -1.71
CA VAL A 140 4.84 -5.16 -1.85
C VAL A 140 5.47 -6.35 -1.12
N SER A 141 5.06 -6.57 0.13
CA SER A 141 5.71 -7.49 1.07
C SER A 141 5.65 -8.97 0.67
N GLU A 142 6.45 -9.78 1.36
CA GLU A 142 6.56 -11.21 1.13
C GLU A 142 5.19 -11.89 1.08
N SER A 143 4.96 -12.67 0.02
CA SER A 143 3.77 -13.51 -0.16
C SER A 143 2.43 -12.78 0.03
N VAL A 144 2.39 -11.45 -0.08
CA VAL A 144 1.20 -10.65 0.28
C VAL A 144 -0.03 -11.01 -0.56
N PHE A 145 0.14 -11.33 -1.85
CA PHE A 145 -0.92 -11.82 -2.75
C PHE A 145 -0.73 -13.28 -3.17
N ARG A 146 0.15 -14.04 -2.50
CA ARG A 146 0.42 -15.43 -2.90
C ARG A 146 -0.85 -16.27 -2.89
N ASN A 147 -1.07 -17.04 -3.95
CA ASN A 147 -2.25 -17.85 -4.24
C ASN A 147 -3.57 -17.04 -4.42
N CYS A 148 -3.51 -15.75 -4.74
CA CYS A 148 -4.68 -14.99 -5.23
C CYS A 148 -5.01 -15.39 -6.68
N SER A 149 -5.46 -16.63 -6.88
CA SER A 149 -5.61 -17.25 -8.20
C SER A 149 -6.65 -16.61 -9.13
N SER A 150 -7.51 -15.73 -8.61
CA SER A 150 -8.50 -14.99 -9.41
C SER A 150 -8.06 -13.58 -9.79
N LEU A 151 -6.92 -13.10 -9.30
CA LEU A 151 -6.40 -11.78 -9.60
C LEU A 151 -5.97 -11.74 -11.06
N GLU A 152 -6.61 -10.89 -11.87
CA GLU A 152 -6.38 -10.83 -13.33
C GLU A 152 -5.40 -9.72 -13.71
N SER A 153 -5.49 -8.58 -13.02
CA SER A 153 -4.61 -7.44 -13.19
C SER A 153 -4.47 -6.66 -11.88
N ILE A 154 -3.34 -5.99 -11.70
CA ILE A 154 -3.11 -5.07 -10.57
C ILE A 154 -2.27 -3.88 -11.01
N VAL A 155 -2.61 -2.69 -10.51
CA VAL A 155 -1.82 -1.47 -10.63
C VAL A 155 -1.16 -1.22 -9.29
N LEU A 156 0.16 -1.24 -9.26
CA LEU A 156 0.89 -0.91 -8.03
C LEU A 156 0.94 0.60 -7.83
N PRO A 157 0.87 1.09 -6.58
CA PRO A 157 1.10 2.49 -6.30
C PRO A 157 2.45 2.96 -6.84
N SER A 158 2.51 4.18 -7.37
CA SER A 158 3.75 4.77 -7.88
C SER A 158 4.82 4.92 -6.81
N THR A 159 4.45 4.87 -5.53
CA THR A 159 5.37 4.94 -4.38
C THR A 159 6.12 3.64 -4.10
N VAL A 160 5.77 2.51 -4.73
CA VAL A 160 6.42 1.22 -4.51
C VAL A 160 7.88 1.28 -4.97
N GLU A 161 8.78 0.86 -4.10
CA GLU A 161 10.23 0.79 -4.34
C GLU A 161 10.72 -0.66 -4.47
N LYS A 162 9.98 -1.61 -3.87
CA LYS A 162 10.39 -3.02 -3.79
C LYS A 162 9.21 -3.99 -3.92
N ILE A 163 9.42 -5.08 -4.67
CA ILE A 163 8.51 -6.24 -4.74
C ILE A 163 9.23 -7.46 -4.18
N ASP A 164 8.78 -7.95 -3.03
CA ASP A 164 9.45 -8.99 -2.26
C ASP A 164 9.16 -10.42 -2.75
N VAL A 165 9.86 -11.36 -2.10
CA VAL A 165 9.81 -12.80 -2.37
C VAL A 165 8.37 -13.29 -2.42
N ASN A 166 8.02 -14.02 -3.49
CA ASN A 166 6.72 -14.63 -3.68
C ASN A 166 5.51 -13.68 -3.61
N ALA A 167 5.70 -12.36 -3.72
CA ALA A 167 4.62 -11.36 -3.56
C ALA A 167 3.33 -11.72 -4.34
N PHE A 168 3.47 -12.22 -5.57
CA PHE A 168 2.38 -12.65 -6.45
C PHE A 168 2.46 -14.13 -6.82
N ALA A 169 3.20 -14.95 -6.06
CA ALA A 169 3.38 -16.35 -6.42
C ALA A 169 2.04 -17.10 -6.53
N ASN A 170 1.88 -17.91 -7.58
CA ASN A 170 0.67 -18.65 -7.92
C ASN A 170 -0.59 -17.79 -8.14
N CYS A 171 -0.46 -16.52 -8.53
CA CYS A 171 -1.57 -15.76 -9.08
C CYS A 171 -1.82 -16.21 -10.53
N THR A 172 -2.41 -17.41 -10.69
CA THR A 172 -2.45 -18.13 -11.99
C THR A 172 -3.23 -17.42 -13.09
N LYS A 173 -4.09 -16.45 -12.77
CA LYS A 173 -4.80 -15.59 -13.74
C LYS A 173 -4.18 -14.21 -13.92
N LEU A 174 -3.13 -13.86 -13.18
CA LEU A 174 -2.51 -12.54 -13.27
C LEU A 174 -1.82 -12.42 -14.63
N SER A 175 -2.46 -11.64 -15.50
CA SER A 175 -2.09 -11.49 -16.90
C SER A 175 -1.45 -10.12 -17.19
N SER A 176 -1.66 -9.13 -16.32
CA SER A 176 -1.06 -7.81 -16.44
C SER A 176 -0.76 -7.23 -15.05
N ILE A 177 0.42 -6.63 -14.89
CA ILE A 177 0.77 -5.84 -13.72
C ILE A 177 1.40 -4.53 -14.15
N SER A 178 0.89 -3.41 -13.61
CA SER A 178 1.50 -2.09 -13.82
C SER A 178 2.46 -1.76 -12.69
N ILE A 179 3.71 -1.45 -13.02
CA ILE A 179 4.80 -1.21 -12.08
C ILE A 179 5.40 0.18 -12.34
N GLY A 180 5.44 1.02 -11.31
CA GLY A 180 5.98 2.38 -11.39
C GLY A 180 7.50 2.48 -11.39
N ASP A 181 8.02 3.66 -11.74
CA ASP A 181 9.45 3.92 -11.95
C ASP A 181 10.30 3.91 -10.67
N ASN A 182 9.67 4.08 -9.50
CA ASN A 182 10.37 4.06 -8.22
C ASN A 182 10.83 2.64 -7.82
N VAL A 183 10.36 1.59 -8.51
CA VAL A 183 10.80 0.22 -8.23
C VAL A 183 12.27 0.05 -8.59
N THR A 184 13.06 -0.37 -7.60
CA THR A 184 14.50 -0.61 -7.75
C THR A 184 14.89 -2.06 -7.48
N SER A 185 13.95 -2.89 -7.00
CA SER A 185 14.18 -4.29 -6.71
C SER A 185 12.89 -5.12 -6.86
N ILE A 186 13.00 -6.23 -7.58
CA ILE A 186 11.95 -7.24 -7.74
C ILE A 186 12.61 -8.61 -7.49
N SER A 187 12.04 -9.40 -6.58
CA SER A 187 12.53 -10.76 -6.32
C SER A 187 12.37 -11.68 -7.55
N SER A 188 13.31 -12.62 -7.75
CA SER A 188 13.23 -13.61 -8.85
C SER A 188 11.95 -14.44 -8.81
N ASP A 189 11.41 -14.66 -7.62
CA ASP A 189 10.27 -15.54 -7.39
C ASP A 189 8.96 -14.75 -7.21
N ALA A 190 8.99 -13.42 -7.37
CA ALA A 190 7.85 -12.54 -7.15
C ALA A 190 6.62 -12.97 -7.96
N PHE A 191 6.83 -13.44 -9.20
CA PHE A 191 5.77 -13.86 -10.14
C PHE A 191 5.77 -15.36 -10.45
N ASN A 192 6.40 -16.19 -9.61
CA ASN A 192 6.45 -17.63 -9.83
C ASN A 192 5.03 -18.22 -9.91
N GLY A 193 4.70 -18.99 -10.95
CA GLY A 193 3.37 -19.59 -11.11
C GLY A 193 2.25 -18.58 -11.48
N CYS A 194 2.60 -17.36 -11.90
CA CYS A 194 1.66 -16.46 -12.57
C CYS A 194 1.27 -16.98 -13.97
N ALA A 195 0.33 -16.31 -14.64
CA ALA A 195 -0.07 -16.69 -15.99
C ALA A 195 1.14 -16.69 -16.94
N SER A 196 1.21 -17.66 -17.84
CA SER A 196 2.27 -17.70 -18.87
C SER A 196 2.21 -16.51 -19.83
N THR A 197 1.07 -15.82 -19.89
CA THR A 197 0.85 -14.60 -20.67
C THR A 197 1.05 -13.33 -19.84
N LEU A 198 1.66 -13.41 -18.66
CA LEU A 198 1.91 -12.25 -17.81
C LEU A 198 2.66 -11.17 -18.59
N LYS A 199 2.10 -9.96 -18.52
CA LYS A 199 2.70 -8.74 -19.03
C LYS A 199 3.08 -7.82 -17.88
N ILE A 200 4.27 -7.25 -17.95
CA ILE A 200 4.69 -6.12 -17.11
C ILE A 200 4.49 -4.85 -17.93
N VAL A 201 3.58 -4.00 -17.45
CA VAL A 201 3.33 -2.67 -17.98
C VAL A 201 4.17 -1.69 -17.17
N ALA A 202 5.15 -1.04 -17.80
CA ALA A 202 6.01 -0.06 -17.14
C ALA A 202 6.65 0.87 -18.17
N ASN A 203 7.38 1.88 -17.70
CA ASN A 203 8.05 2.82 -18.60
C ASN A 203 9.32 2.23 -19.21
N ILE A 204 9.64 2.66 -20.43
CA ILE A 204 10.92 2.34 -21.08
C ILE A 204 12.07 2.91 -20.24
N GLY A 205 13.10 2.09 -20.02
CA GLY A 205 14.27 2.39 -19.19
C GLY A 205 14.08 2.06 -17.70
N SER A 206 12.90 1.64 -17.27
CA SER A 206 12.62 1.30 -15.87
C SER A 206 13.31 0.01 -15.41
N TYR A 207 13.43 -0.17 -14.10
CA TYR A 207 13.87 -1.44 -13.54
C TYR A 207 12.93 -2.60 -13.93
N ALA A 208 11.63 -2.32 -14.00
CA ALA A 208 10.61 -3.30 -14.36
C ALA A 208 10.79 -3.79 -15.81
N GLU A 209 11.16 -2.92 -16.75
CA GLU A 209 11.53 -3.32 -18.12
C GLU A 209 12.72 -4.28 -18.12
N LYS A 210 13.78 -3.93 -17.38
CA LYS A 210 14.96 -4.78 -17.26
C LYS A 210 14.60 -6.15 -16.67
N TYR A 211 13.85 -6.16 -15.57
CA TYR A 211 13.40 -7.39 -14.92
C TYR A 211 12.57 -8.26 -15.87
N ALA A 212 11.66 -7.66 -16.63
CA ALA A 212 10.83 -8.38 -17.60
C ALA A 212 11.70 -9.08 -18.65
N LYS A 213 12.69 -8.37 -19.21
CA LYS A 213 13.65 -8.92 -20.18
C LYS A 213 14.49 -10.05 -19.59
N ASP A 214 15.05 -9.85 -18.38
CA ASP A 214 15.91 -10.83 -17.71
C ASP A 214 15.16 -12.13 -17.36
N ASN A 215 13.84 -12.06 -17.15
CA ASN A 215 12.99 -13.19 -16.76
C ASN A 215 12.08 -13.72 -17.88
N ASN A 216 12.26 -13.26 -19.14
CA ASN A 216 11.43 -13.64 -20.28
C ASN A 216 9.92 -13.38 -20.08
N ILE A 217 9.57 -12.30 -19.39
CA ILE A 217 8.20 -11.83 -19.21
C ILE A 217 7.91 -10.80 -20.32
N THR A 218 6.68 -10.81 -20.84
CA THR A 218 6.29 -9.83 -21.88
C THR A 218 6.31 -8.43 -21.28
N PHE A 219 7.00 -7.50 -21.94
CA PHE A 219 7.00 -6.09 -21.57
C PHE A 219 6.04 -5.30 -22.47
N GLU A 220 5.26 -4.41 -21.86
CA GLU A 220 4.39 -3.47 -22.54
C GLU A 220 4.71 -2.06 -22.02
N GLU A 221 4.95 -1.10 -22.92
CA GLU A 221 5.17 0.28 -22.49
C GLU A 221 3.87 0.84 -21.89
N SER A 222 3.97 1.46 -20.71
CA SER A 222 2.84 2.14 -20.09
C SER A 222 2.24 3.18 -21.04
N PRO A 223 0.90 3.25 -21.19
CA PRO A 223 0.27 4.32 -21.94
C PRO A 223 0.72 5.67 -21.38
N GLN A 224 1.41 6.47 -22.19
CA GLN A 224 1.84 7.81 -21.79
C GLN A 224 0.58 8.66 -21.55
N LEU A 225 0.36 9.08 -20.31
CA LEU A 225 -0.75 9.95 -19.96
C LEU A 225 -0.40 11.39 -20.36
N ILE A 226 -1.12 11.95 -21.33
CA ILE A 226 -0.96 13.36 -21.70
C ILE A 226 -1.22 14.21 -20.45
N GLY A 227 -0.30 15.10 -20.11
CA GLY A 227 -0.32 15.92 -18.90
C GLY A 227 0.45 15.36 -17.70
N ASP A 228 0.75 14.07 -17.65
CA ASP A 228 1.60 13.45 -16.62
C ASP A 228 3.07 13.57 -17.06
N VAL A 229 3.61 14.77 -16.94
CA VAL A 229 4.95 15.12 -17.43
C VAL A 229 6.03 14.39 -16.65
N ASN A 230 5.80 14.18 -15.36
CA ASN A 230 6.77 13.56 -14.48
C ASN A 230 6.66 12.02 -14.47
N ASN A 231 5.60 11.47 -15.08
CA ASN A 231 5.33 10.05 -15.30
C ASN A 231 5.07 9.26 -14.00
N ASP A 232 4.43 9.91 -13.02
CA ASP A 232 4.06 9.30 -11.74
C ASP A 232 2.69 8.60 -11.77
N GLY A 233 2.02 8.62 -12.93
CA GLY A 233 0.68 8.06 -13.15
C GLY A 233 -0.45 9.02 -12.80
N GLU A 234 -0.15 10.23 -12.33
CA GLU A 234 -1.12 11.25 -11.97
C GLU A 234 -0.90 12.53 -12.79
N ILE A 235 -1.98 13.22 -13.17
CA ILE A 235 -1.87 14.58 -13.72
C ILE A 235 -2.11 15.55 -12.57
N ASN A 236 -1.05 16.14 -12.03
CA ASN A 236 -1.13 17.05 -10.90
C ASN A 236 -0.24 18.29 -11.08
N VAL A 237 -0.20 19.15 -10.06
CA VAL A 237 0.56 20.40 -10.15
C VAL A 237 2.06 20.18 -10.29
N ARG A 238 2.61 19.02 -9.91
CA ARG A 238 4.04 18.71 -10.06
C ARG A 238 4.42 18.59 -11.52
N ASP A 239 3.53 18.11 -12.38
CA ASP A 239 3.75 18.02 -13.83
C ASP A 239 3.91 19.40 -14.45
N SER A 240 3.05 20.34 -14.04
CA SER A 240 3.20 21.74 -14.46
C SER A 240 4.53 22.32 -14.00
N VAL A 241 4.94 22.03 -12.77
CA VAL A 241 6.21 22.49 -12.20
C VAL A 241 7.40 21.86 -12.93
N TYR A 242 7.26 20.63 -13.39
CA TYR A 242 8.27 19.95 -14.19
C TYR A 242 8.53 20.74 -15.47
N ILE A 243 7.50 21.06 -16.27
CA ILE A 243 7.65 21.91 -17.46
C ILE A 243 8.23 23.28 -17.10
N MET A 244 7.70 23.94 -16.06
CA MET A 244 8.18 25.25 -15.62
C MET A 244 9.66 25.24 -15.24
N ARG A 245 10.17 24.17 -14.65
CA ARG A 245 11.60 24.05 -14.32
C ARG A 245 12.48 24.11 -15.57
N TYR A 246 12.04 23.56 -16.69
CA TYR A 246 12.79 23.63 -17.95
C TYR A 246 12.63 25.01 -18.61
N THR A 247 11.42 25.58 -18.61
CA THR A 247 11.11 26.81 -19.35
C THR A 247 11.48 28.11 -18.63
N VAL A 248 11.54 28.12 -17.29
CA VAL A 248 11.89 29.30 -16.48
C VAL A 248 13.40 29.51 -16.36
N LEU A 249 14.21 28.46 -16.49
CA LEU A 249 15.67 28.56 -16.38
C LEU A 249 16.32 29.24 -17.60
N GLN A 250 15.61 29.35 -18.73
CA GLN A 250 16.08 30.01 -19.94
C GLN A 250 14.89 30.65 -20.68
N SER A 251 14.86 31.98 -20.82
CA SER A 251 13.80 32.67 -21.57
C SER A 251 13.70 32.13 -23.00
N GLY A 252 12.51 31.63 -23.37
CA GLY A 252 12.25 31.07 -24.70
C GLY A 252 12.73 29.64 -24.90
N TYR A 253 13.12 28.92 -23.84
CA TYR A 253 13.47 27.51 -23.93
C TYR A 253 12.22 26.64 -24.09
N GLU A 254 12.20 25.86 -25.18
CA GLU A 254 11.21 24.84 -25.48
C GLU A 254 11.85 23.47 -25.23
N ILE A 255 11.12 22.55 -24.60
CA ILE A 255 11.62 21.18 -24.43
C ILE A 255 11.70 20.53 -25.83
N PRO A 256 12.83 19.94 -26.24
CA PRO A 256 12.98 19.38 -27.58
C PRO A 256 12.06 18.17 -27.85
N GLU A 257 11.59 18.04 -29.10
CA GLU A 257 10.75 16.92 -29.60
C GLU A 257 11.32 15.53 -29.33
N ASN A 258 12.65 15.41 -29.31
CA ASN A 258 13.34 14.14 -29.10
C ASN A 258 13.47 13.74 -27.62
N THR A 259 12.91 14.52 -26.68
CA THR A 259 12.90 14.15 -25.26
C THR A 259 11.79 13.13 -24.95
N PRO A 260 12.01 12.20 -24.01
CA PRO A 260 10.99 11.23 -23.61
C PRO A 260 9.70 11.90 -23.08
N ILE A 261 9.81 13.12 -22.57
CA ILE A 261 8.70 13.86 -21.95
C ILE A 261 7.88 14.66 -22.96
N PHE A 262 8.36 14.84 -24.19
CA PHE A 262 7.75 15.78 -25.12
C PHE A 262 6.28 15.44 -25.40
N LYS A 263 6.00 14.19 -25.76
CA LYS A 263 4.65 13.74 -26.14
C LYS A 263 3.61 13.92 -25.05
N ARG A 264 4.00 13.79 -23.78
CA ARG A 264 3.10 13.95 -22.63
C ARG A 264 3.02 15.39 -22.14
N ALA A 265 4.00 16.22 -22.50
CA ALA A 265 4.07 17.60 -22.08
C ALA A 265 3.45 18.59 -23.08
N ASP A 266 3.35 18.24 -24.38
CA ASP A 266 2.65 19.01 -25.40
C ASP A 266 1.15 18.73 -25.32
N VAL A 267 0.49 19.32 -24.31
CA VAL A 267 -0.90 19.00 -23.98
C VAL A 267 -1.89 19.72 -24.89
N ASN A 268 -1.47 20.84 -25.50
CA ASN A 268 -2.30 21.58 -26.46
C ASN A 268 -2.09 21.14 -27.93
N GLY A 269 -1.08 20.29 -28.19
CA GLY A 269 -0.78 19.74 -29.52
C GLY A 269 -0.24 20.77 -30.51
N ASP A 270 0.37 21.85 -30.04
CA ASP A 270 0.93 22.90 -30.89
C ASP A 270 2.36 22.60 -31.38
N GLY A 271 2.92 21.46 -30.96
CA GLY A 271 4.28 21.04 -31.30
C GLY A 271 5.36 21.77 -30.50
N LYS A 272 5.02 22.44 -29.39
CA LYS A 272 5.95 23.19 -28.55
C LYS A 272 5.61 23.03 -27.08
N VAL A 273 6.46 22.31 -26.34
CA VAL A 273 6.31 22.22 -24.89
C VAL A 273 6.82 23.49 -24.20
N ASN A 274 5.91 24.29 -23.65
CA ASN A 274 6.21 25.59 -23.05
C ASN A 274 5.32 25.95 -21.83
N VAL A 275 5.36 27.20 -21.36
CA VAL A 275 4.59 27.67 -20.19
C VAL A 275 3.06 27.58 -20.39
N THR A 276 2.59 27.54 -21.63
CA THR A 276 1.17 27.36 -21.97
C THR A 276 0.71 25.97 -21.57
N ASP A 277 1.49 24.94 -21.89
CA ASP A 277 1.23 23.55 -21.47
C ASP A 277 1.23 23.41 -19.95
N ALA A 278 2.24 23.99 -19.30
CA ALA A 278 2.31 24.01 -17.84
C ALA A 278 1.04 24.62 -17.23
N THR A 279 0.55 25.71 -17.81
CA THR A 279 -0.68 26.39 -17.35
C THR A 279 -1.92 25.53 -17.56
N LEU A 280 -2.01 24.80 -18.67
CA LEU A 280 -3.12 23.89 -18.95
C LEU A 280 -3.13 22.70 -17.98
N ILE A 281 -1.97 22.08 -17.74
CA ILE A 281 -1.78 21.03 -16.74
C ILE A 281 -2.20 21.52 -15.36
N GLN A 282 -1.76 22.73 -14.97
CA GLN A 282 -2.12 23.30 -13.68
C GLN A 282 -3.63 23.55 -13.55
N LYS A 283 -4.29 24.05 -14.61
CA LYS A 283 -5.75 24.24 -14.64
C LYS A 283 -6.49 22.92 -14.52
N TYR A 284 -6.04 21.88 -15.22
CA TYR A 284 -6.61 20.55 -15.14
C TYR A 284 -6.48 19.96 -13.74
N ALA A 285 -5.27 20.03 -13.16
CA ALA A 285 -4.99 19.56 -11.80
C ALA A 285 -5.81 20.29 -10.72
N MET A 286 -6.26 21.52 -11.00
CA MET A 286 -7.13 22.31 -10.12
C MET A 286 -8.63 22.15 -10.43
N HIS A 287 -9.01 21.21 -11.31
CA HIS A 287 -10.37 20.97 -11.78
C HIS A 287 -11.04 22.23 -12.39
N MET A 288 -10.25 23.12 -12.99
CA MET A 288 -10.77 24.30 -13.70
C MET A 288 -11.16 23.98 -15.15
N ILE A 289 -10.64 22.89 -15.69
CA ILE A 289 -10.96 22.34 -17.02
C ILE A 289 -11.05 20.81 -16.92
N ASP A 290 -11.92 20.20 -17.73
CA ASP A 290 -12.14 18.75 -17.73
C ASP A 290 -11.20 17.98 -18.68
N LYS A 291 -10.49 18.70 -19.56
CA LYS A 291 -9.54 18.18 -20.55
C LYS A 291 -8.64 19.30 -21.08
N PHE A 292 -7.56 18.91 -21.74
CA PHE A 292 -6.67 19.80 -22.49
C PHE A 292 -7.28 20.27 -23.82
#